data_AF-A0A7H9CIY0-F1
#
_entry.id   AF-A0A7H9CIY0-F1
#
_cell.length_a   1.000
_cell.length_b   1.000
_cell.length_c   1.000
_cell.angle_alpha   90.00
_cell.angle_beta   90.00
_cell.angle_gamma   90.00
#
_symmetry.space_group_name_H-M   'P 1'
#
loop_
_entity.id
_entity.type
_entity.pdbx_description
1 polymer ?
#
loop_
_entity_poly.entity_id
_entity_poly.type
_entity_poly.pdbx_seq_one_letter_code
_entity_poly.pdbx_strand_id
1 'polypeptide(L)'
;MRLRARFNKILIFCGIFVFFSGAFGAIPSYDELLTAPSGLAKDYYIYRYANEKRVNKAKLRALREKIYRYSGRIKTKFDEILGEYNVHTRCQGELITLSKQCQRDVITKKYLSDLSPEQRAQLAKHYKKHDYGLYVFIKSYDLGLDFLFSQNSDFALLKYYHTAENKKEVLNLAKFSPGLWANLSGNWAFLSLINEAVILDKHDELKEQLLELHPSKPRADVAFLAGVNAILHNQDKKALAFFKQAAKTPKNAIYRDNALFWVYLISKDRAVLENLAKSNSINIYSLYAYEKLGTKPFDVIVPKPTRKKAKNYDITNPFAWEKEKAHANKLKGSELMKYAGKFYTKNTLGEYTYLMERAHNYKKHYYPLPFMDKIGTKDVKRQALILALARQESRFIPGSVSTSYALGMMQFMPFLARDIGKKELKIPDFDESDMFKPEIAYKFANHHLDYLQTYLKSPVFVAYAYNGGIGFVKKMLLGGKIFNPNNAKNKYEPFLSMELVPFSESRDYGKKVLANYIIYRAILGSNTKISQFFESLMIPERSDTFRSQQH
;
A
#
# COMPACT_ATOMS: atom_id res chain seq x y z
N MET A 1 41.43 36.54 -61.84
CA MET A 1 40.74 35.45 -62.57
C MET A 1 40.51 34.29 -61.58
N ARG A 2 39.23 34.05 -61.22
CA ARG A 2 38.60 32.87 -60.57
C ARG A 2 39.33 32.16 -59.40
N LEU A 3 38.85 32.30 -58.15
CA LEU A 3 37.80 31.49 -57.48
C LEU A 3 38.15 30.00 -57.23
N ARG A 4 38.42 29.62 -55.98
CA ARG A 4 37.47 28.83 -55.13
C ARG A 4 38.03 28.54 -53.74
N ALA A 5 37.16 28.76 -52.75
CA ALA A 5 37.38 28.65 -51.32
C ALA A 5 37.34 27.21 -50.79
N ARG A 6 38.09 26.93 -49.72
CA ARG A 6 37.79 25.88 -48.74
C ARG A 6 37.75 26.50 -47.35
N PHE A 7 36.54 26.78 -46.87
CA PHE A 7 36.26 27.09 -45.46
C PHE A 7 36.05 25.77 -44.71
N ASN A 8 36.87 25.49 -43.70
CA ASN A 8 36.61 24.48 -42.68
C ASN A 8 35.50 25.00 -41.75
N LYS A 9 34.31 24.39 -41.81
CA LYS A 9 33.24 24.59 -40.82
C LYS A 9 33.54 23.73 -39.60
N ILE A 10 33.94 24.36 -38.50
CA ILE A 10 33.81 23.80 -37.15
C ILE A 10 32.31 23.81 -36.82
N LEU A 11 31.71 22.63 -36.71
CA LEU A 11 30.34 22.45 -36.23
C LEU A 11 30.31 22.73 -34.72
N ILE A 12 29.84 23.92 -34.35
CA ILE A 12 29.39 24.23 -33.00
C ILE A 12 28.10 23.43 -32.77
N PHE A 13 28.18 22.38 -31.94
CA PHE A 13 27.01 21.69 -31.41
C PHE A 13 26.30 22.64 -30.43
N CYS A 14 25.34 23.42 -30.92
CA CYS A 14 24.35 24.06 -30.07
C CYS A 14 23.45 22.97 -29.47
N GLY A 15 23.81 22.50 -28.28
CA GLY A 15 22.90 21.74 -27.43
C GLY A 15 21.70 22.62 -27.09
N ILE A 16 20.55 22.33 -27.71
CA ILE A 16 19.28 22.93 -27.33
C ILE A 16 18.97 22.44 -25.91
N PHE A 17 19.34 23.24 -24.92
CA PHE A 17 18.75 23.15 -23.59
C PHE A 17 17.30 23.61 -23.73
N VAL A 18 16.38 22.64 -23.87
CA VAL A 18 14.95 22.91 -23.70
C VAL A 18 14.76 23.34 -22.24
N PHE A 19 14.67 24.66 -22.04
CA PHE A 19 14.17 25.23 -20.81
C PHE A 19 12.70 24.85 -20.67
N PHE A 20 12.41 23.93 -19.75
CA PHE A 20 11.06 23.67 -19.28
C PHE A 20 10.60 24.86 -18.43
N SER A 21 10.11 25.91 -19.08
CA SER A 21 9.41 27.03 -18.45
C SER A 21 8.03 27.17 -19.10
N GLY A 22 7.14 26.23 -18.79
CA GLY A 22 5.71 26.32 -19.08
C GLY A 22 4.95 26.15 -17.78
N ALA A 23 3.93 26.97 -17.54
CA ALA A 23 2.99 26.77 -16.45
C ALA A 23 2.37 25.37 -16.57
N PHE A 24 2.70 24.45 -15.64
CA PHE A 24 2.41 23.02 -15.74
C PHE A 24 0.94 22.62 -15.47
N GLY A 25 -0.02 23.49 -15.83
CA GLY A 25 -1.41 23.07 -16.03
C GLY A 25 -1.64 22.37 -17.38
N ALA A 26 -0.67 22.41 -18.30
CA ALA A 26 -0.78 21.81 -19.63
C ALA A 26 -0.24 20.38 -19.66
N ILE A 27 -1.01 19.48 -20.30
CA ILE A 27 -0.58 18.11 -20.60
C ILE A 27 0.63 18.16 -21.55
N PRO A 28 1.75 17.47 -21.24
CA PRO A 28 2.90 17.39 -22.14
C PRO A 28 2.53 16.88 -23.54
N SER A 29 3.28 17.33 -24.54
CA SER A 29 3.13 16.90 -25.93
C SER A 29 3.51 15.43 -26.12
N TYR A 30 3.11 14.87 -27.26
CA TYR A 30 3.46 13.49 -27.64
C TYR A 30 4.97 13.22 -27.61
N ASP A 31 5.77 14.13 -28.18
CA ASP A 31 7.23 13.97 -28.28
C ASP A 31 7.91 14.11 -26.91
N GLU A 32 7.40 15.00 -26.05
CA GLU A 32 7.82 15.10 -24.65
C GLU A 32 7.49 13.80 -23.89
N LEU A 33 6.30 13.24 -24.06
CA LEU A 33 5.93 11.98 -23.41
C LEU A 33 6.77 10.80 -23.90
N LEU A 34 7.13 10.74 -25.19
CA LEU A 34 8.01 9.68 -25.69
C LEU A 34 9.37 9.69 -24.99
N THR A 35 9.93 10.88 -24.77
CA THR A 35 11.28 11.09 -24.22
C THR A 35 11.32 11.25 -22.71
N ALA A 36 10.18 11.44 -22.04
CA ALA A 36 10.09 11.59 -20.60
C ALA A 36 10.66 10.37 -19.83
N PRO A 37 11.24 10.58 -18.63
CA PRO A 37 11.73 9.50 -17.78
C PRO A 37 10.66 8.43 -17.51
N SER A 38 11.04 7.16 -17.54
CA SER A 38 10.15 6.05 -17.19
C SER A 38 9.78 6.12 -15.70
N GLY A 39 8.49 5.98 -15.39
CA GLY A 39 7.97 6.08 -14.02
C GLY A 39 6.47 6.37 -14.00
N LEU A 40 5.91 6.50 -12.81
CA LEU A 40 4.47 6.69 -12.62
C LEU A 40 4.02 8.08 -13.07
N ALA A 41 4.89 9.09 -12.99
CA ALA A 41 4.61 10.42 -13.54
C ALA A 41 4.36 10.37 -15.06
N LYS A 42 5.14 9.58 -15.80
CA LYS A 42 4.97 9.38 -17.24
C LYS A 42 3.68 8.65 -17.54
N ASP A 43 3.37 7.58 -16.80
CA ASP A 43 2.12 6.85 -16.95
C ASP A 43 0.91 7.76 -16.70
N TYR A 44 0.96 8.60 -15.66
CA TYR A 44 -0.09 9.58 -15.35
C TYR A 44 -0.35 10.54 -16.52
N TYR A 45 0.70 11.15 -17.08
CA TYR A 45 0.50 12.06 -18.21
C TYR A 45 0.15 11.35 -19.52
N ILE A 46 0.60 10.11 -19.75
CA ILE A 46 0.12 9.27 -20.86
C ILE A 46 -1.38 9.00 -20.70
N TYR A 47 -1.84 8.68 -19.48
CA TYR A 47 -3.26 8.49 -19.19
C TYR A 47 -4.07 9.75 -19.46
N ARG A 48 -3.61 10.93 -18.98
CA ARG A 48 -4.25 12.22 -19.29
C ARG A 48 -4.26 12.53 -20.78
N TYR A 49 -3.14 12.32 -21.47
CA TYR A 49 -3.05 12.52 -22.92
C TYR A 49 -4.06 11.67 -23.69
N ALA A 50 -4.25 10.40 -23.29
CA ALA A 50 -5.26 9.52 -23.89
C ALA A 50 -6.72 9.91 -23.55
N ASN A 51 -6.94 10.64 -22.46
CA ASN A 51 -8.28 10.99 -21.98
C ASN A 51 -8.75 12.39 -22.38
N GLU A 52 -7.83 13.35 -22.49
CA GLU A 52 -8.15 14.77 -22.60
C GLU A 52 -7.75 15.38 -23.95
N LYS A 53 -6.99 14.67 -24.79
CA LYS A 53 -6.63 15.10 -26.15
C LYS A 53 -7.37 14.25 -27.19
N ARG A 54 -7.62 14.82 -28.38
CA ARG A 54 -8.01 14.04 -29.56
C ARG A 54 -6.75 13.38 -30.12
N VAL A 55 -6.65 12.05 -30.07
CA VAL A 55 -5.40 11.34 -30.39
C VAL A 55 -5.60 10.28 -31.47
N ASN A 56 -4.66 10.21 -32.41
CA ASN A 56 -4.56 9.09 -33.37
C ASN A 56 -4.12 7.79 -32.67
N LYS A 57 -4.79 6.67 -32.98
CA LYS A 57 -4.46 5.32 -32.50
C LYS A 57 -2.99 4.94 -32.69
N ALA A 58 -2.32 5.39 -33.76
CA ALA A 58 -0.90 5.12 -33.99
C ALA A 58 -0.01 5.71 -32.88
N LYS A 59 -0.26 6.95 -32.46
CA LYS A 59 0.45 7.59 -31.35
C LYS A 59 0.19 6.88 -30.03
N LEU A 60 -1.06 6.48 -29.78
CA LEU A 60 -1.40 5.72 -28.56
C LEU A 60 -0.72 4.36 -28.53
N ARG A 61 -0.61 3.64 -29.65
CA ARG A 61 0.17 2.39 -29.70
C ARG A 61 1.62 2.63 -29.33
N ALA A 62 2.27 3.65 -29.89
CA ALA A 62 3.64 4.00 -29.55
C ALA A 62 3.81 4.38 -28.07
N LEU A 63 2.86 5.13 -27.49
CA LEU A 63 2.88 5.47 -26.06
C LEU A 63 2.61 4.26 -25.17
N ARG A 64 1.78 3.30 -25.59
CA ARG A 64 1.51 2.07 -24.82
C ARG A 64 2.79 1.29 -24.51
N GLU A 65 3.69 1.22 -25.50
CA GLU A 65 5.01 0.58 -25.35
C GLU A 65 5.96 1.34 -24.41
N LYS A 66 5.61 2.57 -24.01
CA LYS A 66 6.39 3.40 -23.07
C LYS A 66 5.77 3.47 -21.67
N ILE A 67 4.67 2.77 -21.42
CA ILE A 67 4.01 2.72 -20.11
C ILE A 67 4.86 1.86 -19.17
N TYR A 68 5.22 2.43 -18.02
CA TYR A 68 5.98 1.75 -16.97
C TYR A 68 5.15 0.68 -16.26
N ARG A 69 3.88 0.96 -15.95
CA ARG A 69 2.95 0.04 -15.27
C ARG A 69 1.60 -0.04 -16.00
N TYR A 70 1.47 -1.01 -16.90
CA TYR A 70 0.23 -1.25 -17.66
C TYR A 70 -0.83 -2.01 -16.84
N SER A 71 -1.54 -1.32 -15.94
CA SER A 71 -2.61 -1.92 -15.13
C SER A 71 -3.55 -0.86 -14.57
N GLY A 72 -4.74 -1.27 -14.09
CA GLY A 72 -5.75 -0.34 -13.58
C GLY A 72 -6.27 0.60 -14.67
N ARG A 73 -6.47 1.88 -14.31
CA ARG A 73 -7.16 2.88 -15.16
C ARG A 73 -6.54 3.06 -16.54
N ILE A 74 -5.20 3.08 -16.62
CA ILE A 74 -4.51 3.24 -17.90
C ILE A 74 -4.71 2.03 -18.81
N LYS A 75 -4.66 0.80 -18.25
CA LYS A 75 -4.96 -0.42 -19.01
C LYS A 75 -6.40 -0.40 -19.53
N THR A 76 -7.37 -0.14 -18.65
CA THR A 76 -8.79 -0.04 -19.04
C THR A 76 -8.98 0.96 -20.19
N LYS A 77 -8.39 2.17 -20.06
CA LYS A 77 -8.53 3.21 -21.08
C LYS A 77 -7.87 2.84 -22.40
N PHE A 78 -6.68 2.24 -22.37
CA PHE A 78 -5.97 1.86 -23.59
C PHE A 78 -6.63 0.67 -24.28
N ASP A 79 -7.08 -0.33 -23.53
CA ASP A 79 -7.78 -1.49 -24.09
C ASP A 79 -9.13 -1.09 -24.70
N GLU A 80 -9.86 -0.14 -24.09
CA GLU A 80 -11.08 0.45 -24.67
C GLU A 80 -10.83 1.07 -26.06
N ILE A 81 -9.69 1.74 -26.25
CA ILE A 81 -9.38 2.46 -27.50
C ILE A 81 -8.69 1.56 -28.54
N LEU A 82 -7.81 0.67 -28.10
CA LEU A 82 -6.88 -0.09 -28.95
C LEU A 82 -7.18 -1.60 -29.01
N GLY A 83 -8.12 -2.09 -28.21
CA GLY A 83 -8.37 -3.51 -27.98
C GLY A 83 -7.49 -4.09 -26.87
N GLU A 84 -7.95 -5.19 -26.25
CA GLU A 84 -7.25 -5.84 -25.14
C GLU A 84 -5.82 -6.22 -25.50
N TYR A 85 -4.88 -5.77 -24.65
CA TYR A 85 -3.53 -6.29 -24.67
C TYR A 85 -3.48 -7.69 -24.03
N ASN A 86 -3.65 -8.72 -24.87
CA ASN A 86 -3.86 -10.09 -24.41
C ASN A 86 -2.61 -10.71 -23.79
N VAL A 87 -2.68 -11.21 -22.54
CA VAL A 87 -1.56 -11.90 -21.86
C VAL A 87 -1.13 -13.16 -22.62
N HIS A 88 -2.06 -13.80 -23.35
CA HIS A 88 -1.77 -14.92 -24.25
C HIS A 88 -0.78 -14.59 -25.36
N THR A 89 -0.58 -13.32 -25.70
CA THR A 89 0.49 -12.94 -26.63
C THR A 89 1.89 -13.17 -26.06
N ARG A 90 2.05 -13.32 -24.73
CA ARG A 90 3.34 -13.62 -24.08
C ARG A 90 3.60 -15.11 -23.83
N CYS A 91 2.55 -15.94 -23.78
CA CYS A 91 2.63 -17.39 -23.58
C CYS A 91 2.15 -18.11 -24.85
N GLN A 92 2.77 -17.81 -25.99
CA GLN A 92 2.48 -18.44 -27.27
C GLN A 92 3.41 -19.62 -27.53
N GLY A 93 2.89 -20.69 -28.14
CA GLY A 93 3.64 -21.88 -28.48
C GLY A 93 2.98 -23.16 -27.96
N GLU A 94 3.66 -24.29 -28.19
CA GLU A 94 3.22 -25.60 -27.71
C GLU A 94 3.26 -25.65 -26.17
N LEU A 95 2.17 -26.11 -25.53
CA LEU A 95 1.99 -26.04 -24.07
C LEU A 95 3.21 -26.55 -23.28
N ILE A 96 3.74 -27.72 -23.63
CA ILE A 96 4.84 -28.37 -22.89
C ILE A 96 6.16 -27.59 -23.04
N THR A 97 6.31 -26.79 -24.10
CA THR A 97 7.49 -25.96 -24.36
C THR A 97 7.44 -24.60 -23.64
N LEU A 98 6.26 -24.20 -23.14
CA LEU A 98 6.09 -22.94 -22.43
C LEU A 98 6.83 -22.96 -21.09
N SER A 99 7.12 -21.76 -20.54
CA SER A 99 7.61 -21.67 -19.16
C SER A 99 6.64 -22.32 -18.17
N LYS A 100 7.14 -22.83 -17.04
CA LYS A 100 6.29 -23.43 -15.99
C LYS A 100 5.15 -22.52 -15.54
N GLN A 101 5.40 -21.21 -15.46
CA GLN A 101 4.37 -20.24 -15.10
C GLN A 101 3.30 -20.14 -16.19
N CYS A 102 3.70 -20.02 -17.47
CA CYS A 102 2.76 -20.05 -18.59
C CYS A 102 1.96 -21.35 -18.65
N GLN A 103 2.57 -22.51 -18.40
CA GLN A 103 1.85 -23.80 -18.33
C GLN A 103 0.77 -23.75 -17.24
N ARG A 104 1.12 -23.26 -16.04
CA ARG A 104 0.17 -23.10 -14.93
C ARG A 104 -0.93 -22.09 -15.24
N ASP A 105 -0.65 -21.04 -16.00
CA ASP A 105 -1.63 -20.00 -16.34
C ASP A 105 -2.59 -20.47 -17.45
N VAL A 106 -2.09 -21.22 -18.43
CA VAL A 106 -2.87 -21.75 -19.56
C VAL A 106 -3.80 -22.89 -19.13
N ILE A 107 -3.32 -23.82 -18.29
CA ILE A 107 -4.11 -24.98 -17.86
C ILE A 107 -5.18 -24.55 -16.84
N THR A 108 -6.35 -24.15 -17.32
CA THR A 108 -7.51 -23.75 -16.51
C THR A 108 -8.60 -24.84 -16.51
N LYS A 109 -9.64 -24.70 -15.68
CA LYS A 109 -10.82 -25.59 -15.77
C LYS A 109 -11.45 -25.56 -17.16
N LYS A 110 -11.50 -24.37 -17.78
CA LYS A 110 -12.00 -24.20 -19.16
C LYS A 110 -11.10 -24.91 -20.18
N TYR A 111 -9.79 -24.76 -20.06
CA TYR A 111 -8.85 -25.53 -20.89
C TYR A 111 -9.08 -27.03 -20.76
N LEU A 112 -9.27 -27.54 -19.53
CA LEU A 112 -9.52 -28.96 -19.29
C LEU A 112 -10.87 -29.45 -19.80
N SER A 113 -11.90 -28.60 -19.81
CA SER A 113 -13.22 -28.93 -20.37
C SER A 113 -13.20 -29.11 -21.87
N ASP A 114 -12.25 -28.46 -22.55
CA ASP A 114 -12.10 -28.54 -24.01
C ASP A 114 -11.30 -29.78 -24.46
N LEU A 115 -10.74 -30.54 -23.51
CA LEU A 115 -10.00 -31.78 -23.77
C LEU A 115 -10.89 -33.03 -23.59
N SER A 116 -10.56 -34.11 -24.29
CA SER A 116 -11.14 -35.44 -24.01
C SER A 116 -10.59 -36.03 -22.69
N PRO A 117 -11.29 -37.00 -22.07
CA PRO A 117 -10.76 -37.71 -20.90
C PRO A 117 -9.38 -38.34 -21.13
N GLU A 118 -9.12 -38.87 -22.33
CA GLU A 118 -7.84 -39.48 -22.71
C GLU A 118 -6.74 -38.42 -22.80
N GLN A 119 -7.03 -37.27 -23.40
CA GLN A 119 -6.11 -36.13 -23.48
C GLN A 119 -5.77 -35.62 -22.08
N ARG A 120 -6.75 -35.49 -21.19
CA ARG A 120 -6.51 -35.15 -19.77
C ARG A 120 -5.65 -36.18 -19.06
N ALA A 121 -5.89 -37.47 -19.29
CA ALA A 121 -5.10 -38.54 -18.70
C ALA A 121 -3.63 -38.52 -19.17
N GLN A 122 -3.39 -38.28 -20.47
CA GLN A 122 -2.05 -38.12 -21.02
C GLN A 122 -1.35 -36.89 -20.43
N LEU A 123 -2.06 -35.75 -20.35
CA LEU A 123 -1.55 -34.52 -19.76
C LEU A 123 -1.19 -34.72 -18.28
N ALA A 124 -2.06 -35.39 -17.51
CA ALA A 124 -1.79 -35.74 -16.12
C ALA A 124 -0.56 -36.65 -15.98
N LYS A 125 -0.41 -37.66 -16.84
CA LYS A 125 0.76 -38.56 -16.84
C LYS A 125 2.06 -37.79 -17.04
N HIS A 126 2.07 -36.80 -17.94
CA HIS A 126 3.20 -35.90 -18.11
C HIS A 126 3.50 -35.12 -16.82
N TYR A 127 2.51 -34.40 -16.28
CA TYR A 127 2.74 -33.54 -15.13
C TYR A 127 3.03 -34.27 -13.82
N LYS A 128 2.69 -35.56 -13.69
CA LYS A 128 2.98 -36.35 -12.48
C LYS A 128 4.47 -36.28 -12.07
N LYS A 129 5.38 -36.16 -13.04
CA LYS A 129 6.83 -36.06 -12.81
C LYS A 129 7.39 -34.64 -12.94
N HIS A 130 6.67 -33.71 -13.57
CA HIS A 130 7.18 -32.39 -13.93
C HIS A 130 6.61 -31.26 -13.07
N ASP A 131 5.36 -31.40 -12.63
CA ASP A 131 4.67 -30.48 -11.74
C ASP A 131 3.53 -31.22 -11.03
N TYR A 132 3.83 -31.75 -9.84
CA TYR A 132 2.86 -32.51 -9.07
C TYR A 132 1.59 -31.70 -8.73
N GLY A 133 1.71 -30.38 -8.59
CA GLY A 133 0.56 -29.50 -8.37
C GLY A 133 -0.40 -29.50 -9.55
N LEU A 134 0.12 -29.40 -10.78
CA LEU A 134 -0.69 -29.51 -12.00
C LEU A 134 -1.24 -30.93 -12.20
N TYR A 135 -0.46 -31.96 -11.88
CA TYR A 135 -0.96 -33.34 -11.91
C TYR A 135 -2.21 -33.51 -11.05
N VAL A 136 -2.16 -33.07 -9.79
CA VAL A 136 -3.31 -33.15 -8.89
C VAL A 136 -4.46 -32.32 -9.43
N PHE A 137 -4.21 -31.07 -9.86
CA PHE A 137 -5.25 -30.21 -10.43
C PHE A 137 -5.97 -30.84 -11.64
N ILE A 138 -5.22 -31.44 -12.57
CA ILE A 138 -5.79 -32.11 -13.75
C ILE A 138 -6.59 -33.33 -13.33
N LYS A 139 -6.04 -34.20 -12.47
CA LYS A 139 -6.72 -35.43 -12.01
C LYS A 139 -7.98 -35.12 -11.19
N SER A 140 -7.97 -34.07 -10.39
CA SER A 140 -9.13 -33.61 -9.63
C SER A 140 -10.28 -33.13 -10.52
N TYR A 141 -10.02 -32.80 -11.80
CA TYR A 141 -11.09 -32.42 -12.73
C TYR A 141 -12.03 -33.59 -12.99
N ASP A 142 -11.46 -34.79 -13.14
CA ASP A 142 -12.22 -36.00 -13.38
C ASP A 142 -12.61 -36.72 -12.07
N LEU A 143 -11.75 -36.68 -11.05
CA LEU A 143 -11.93 -37.44 -9.80
C LEU A 143 -12.58 -36.67 -8.64
N GLY A 144 -12.82 -35.37 -8.82
CA GLY A 144 -13.48 -34.54 -7.81
C GLY A 144 -12.62 -34.12 -6.62
N LEU A 145 -13.28 -33.55 -5.62
CA LEU A 145 -12.65 -32.91 -4.46
C LEU A 145 -12.06 -33.91 -3.47
N ASP A 146 -12.65 -35.09 -3.28
CA ASP A 146 -12.09 -36.12 -2.37
C ASP A 146 -10.66 -36.51 -2.79
N PHE A 147 -10.45 -36.71 -4.09
CA PHE A 147 -9.12 -36.93 -4.63
C PHE A 147 -8.21 -35.72 -4.35
N LEU A 148 -8.66 -34.49 -4.63
CA LEU A 148 -7.89 -33.27 -4.38
C LEU A 148 -7.34 -33.21 -2.94
N PHE A 149 -8.21 -33.45 -1.96
CA PHE A 149 -7.85 -33.38 -0.53
C PHE A 149 -6.92 -34.51 -0.09
N SER A 150 -7.07 -35.71 -0.66
CA SER A 150 -6.18 -36.85 -0.36
C SER A 150 -4.72 -36.62 -0.75
N GLN A 151 -4.46 -35.73 -1.72
CA GLN A 151 -3.10 -35.50 -2.26
C GLN A 151 -2.31 -34.42 -1.52
N ASN A 152 -2.90 -33.71 -0.56
CA ASN A 152 -2.24 -32.64 0.22
C ASN A 152 -1.56 -31.53 -0.61
N SER A 153 -2.05 -31.27 -1.84
CA SER A 153 -1.48 -30.29 -2.76
C SER A 153 -2.07 -28.90 -2.52
N ASP A 154 -1.28 -28.01 -1.93
CA ASP A 154 -1.64 -26.61 -1.66
C ASP A 154 -1.91 -25.82 -2.95
N PHE A 155 -1.06 -25.99 -3.97
CA PHE A 155 -1.24 -25.38 -5.29
C PHE A 155 -2.56 -25.78 -5.93
N ALA A 156 -2.84 -27.09 -5.99
CA ALA A 156 -4.04 -27.59 -6.65
C ALA A 156 -5.29 -27.10 -5.92
N LEU A 157 -5.29 -27.13 -4.58
CA LEU A 157 -6.41 -26.66 -3.77
C LEU A 157 -6.69 -25.17 -3.97
N LEU A 158 -5.65 -24.32 -3.85
CA LEU A 158 -5.81 -22.89 -4.05
C LEU A 158 -6.28 -22.57 -5.48
N LYS A 159 -5.74 -23.27 -6.48
CA LYS A 159 -6.17 -23.10 -7.86
C LYS A 159 -7.63 -23.54 -8.07
N TYR A 160 -8.05 -24.66 -7.48
CA TYR A 160 -9.46 -25.07 -7.48
C TYR A 160 -10.36 -24.03 -6.85
N TYR A 161 -10.00 -23.57 -5.66
CA TYR A 161 -10.73 -22.56 -4.92
C TYR A 161 -10.89 -21.25 -5.70
N HIS A 162 -9.81 -20.74 -6.30
CA HIS A 162 -9.86 -19.48 -7.05
C HIS A 162 -10.64 -19.56 -8.36
N THR A 163 -10.85 -20.76 -8.89
CA THR A 163 -11.60 -21.02 -10.14
C THR A 163 -12.97 -21.65 -9.89
N ALA A 164 -13.38 -21.85 -8.64
CA ALA A 164 -14.67 -22.42 -8.31
C ALA A 164 -15.78 -21.37 -8.42
N GLU A 165 -16.88 -21.74 -9.07
CA GLU A 165 -18.10 -20.94 -9.08
C GLU A 165 -18.69 -20.85 -7.66
N ASN A 166 -18.78 -22.01 -6.98
CA ASN A 166 -19.15 -22.09 -5.58
C ASN A 166 -17.93 -22.36 -4.69
N LYS A 167 -17.32 -21.29 -4.19
CA LYS A 167 -16.17 -21.38 -3.26
C LYS A 167 -16.50 -22.09 -1.94
N LYS A 168 -17.76 -22.03 -1.49
CA LYS A 168 -18.18 -22.62 -0.21
C LYS A 168 -18.12 -24.15 -0.27
N GLU A 169 -18.50 -24.74 -1.41
CA GLU A 169 -18.41 -26.19 -1.63
C GLU A 169 -16.99 -26.73 -1.44
N VAL A 170 -15.98 -26.00 -1.96
CA VAL A 170 -14.57 -26.39 -1.82
C VAL A 170 -14.13 -26.41 -0.36
N LEU A 171 -14.62 -25.49 0.48
CA LEU A 171 -14.22 -25.39 1.89
C LEU A 171 -15.09 -26.25 2.83
N ASN A 172 -16.33 -26.53 2.45
CA ASN A 172 -17.29 -27.29 3.27
C ASN A 172 -17.00 -28.79 3.31
N LEU A 173 -16.43 -29.35 2.24
CA LEU A 173 -16.32 -30.80 2.06
C LEU A 173 -15.11 -31.44 2.75
N ALA A 174 -14.17 -30.67 3.30
CA ALA A 174 -12.91 -31.26 3.77
C ALA A 174 -12.42 -30.71 5.09
N LYS A 175 -12.12 -31.64 6.00
CA LYS A 175 -11.17 -31.43 7.08
C LYS A 175 -9.76 -31.44 6.49
N PHE A 176 -9.03 -30.35 6.63
CA PHE A 176 -7.66 -30.29 6.14
C PHE A 176 -6.76 -31.23 6.96
N SER A 177 -6.07 -32.14 6.28
CA SER A 177 -5.12 -33.03 6.95
C SER A 177 -3.96 -32.23 7.58
N PRO A 178 -3.27 -32.77 8.59
CA PRO A 178 -2.07 -32.12 9.14
C PRO A 178 -0.99 -31.83 8.09
N GLY A 179 -0.86 -32.70 7.07
CA GLY A 179 0.07 -32.51 5.95
C GLY A 179 -0.33 -31.35 5.04
N LEU A 180 -1.62 -31.27 4.70
CA LEU A 180 -2.16 -30.17 3.90
C LEU A 180 -2.02 -28.82 4.63
N TRP A 181 -2.30 -28.79 5.95
CA TRP A 181 -2.09 -27.61 6.77
C TRP A 181 -0.64 -27.13 6.76
N ALA A 182 0.32 -28.05 6.88
CA ALA A 182 1.74 -27.71 6.84
C ALA A 182 2.13 -27.07 5.49
N ASN A 183 1.62 -27.59 4.37
CA ASN A 183 1.89 -27.06 3.04
C ASN A 183 1.22 -25.68 2.82
N LEU A 184 -0.09 -25.59 3.05
CA LEU A 184 -0.87 -24.35 2.88
C LEU A 184 -0.33 -23.22 3.73
N SER A 185 -0.06 -23.49 5.01
CA SER A 185 0.36 -22.45 5.95
C SER A 185 1.79 -21.94 5.73
N GLY A 186 2.58 -22.55 4.85
CA GLY A 186 3.84 -22.01 4.34
C GLY A 186 3.67 -21.18 3.06
N ASN A 187 2.57 -21.37 2.33
CA ASN A 187 2.33 -20.75 1.03
C ASN A 187 1.80 -19.31 1.18
N TRP A 188 2.41 -18.36 0.46
CA TRP A 188 1.99 -16.96 0.48
C TRP A 188 0.59 -16.76 -0.12
N ALA A 189 0.17 -17.59 -1.08
CA ALA A 189 -1.13 -17.47 -1.72
C ALA A 189 -2.28 -17.85 -0.77
N PHE A 190 -2.02 -18.67 0.25
CA PHE A 190 -3.00 -19.00 1.29
C PHE A 190 -3.42 -17.79 2.12
N LEU A 191 -2.57 -16.76 2.19
CA LEU A 191 -2.88 -15.52 2.90
C LEU A 191 -4.16 -14.86 2.40
N SER A 192 -4.45 -14.92 1.09
CA SER A 192 -5.69 -14.35 0.54
C SER A 192 -6.92 -15.04 1.12
N LEU A 193 -6.89 -16.37 1.19
CA LEU A 193 -8.00 -17.17 1.70
C LEU A 193 -8.23 -16.93 3.20
N ILE A 194 -7.18 -16.85 4.01
CA ILE A 194 -7.31 -16.54 5.44
C ILE A 194 -7.81 -15.10 5.66
N ASN A 195 -7.36 -14.14 4.85
CA ASN A 195 -7.90 -12.77 4.94
C ASN A 195 -9.40 -12.75 4.62
N GLU A 196 -9.85 -13.48 3.60
CA GLU A 196 -11.28 -13.62 3.32
C GLU A 196 -12.03 -14.19 4.53
N ALA A 197 -11.48 -15.22 5.17
CA ALA A 197 -12.13 -15.86 6.31
C ALA A 197 -12.17 -14.97 7.56
N VAL A 198 -11.00 -14.50 8.02
CA VAL A 198 -10.84 -13.85 9.32
C VAL A 198 -11.17 -12.36 9.27
N ILE A 199 -10.72 -11.64 8.24
CA ILE A 199 -10.88 -10.18 8.16
C ILE A 199 -12.23 -9.80 7.54
N LEU A 200 -12.60 -10.48 6.45
CA LEU A 200 -13.87 -10.21 5.76
C LEU A 200 -15.04 -10.99 6.37
N ASP A 201 -14.77 -11.78 7.42
CA ASP A 201 -15.74 -12.58 8.17
C ASP A 201 -16.57 -13.47 7.25
N LYS A 202 -15.87 -14.32 6.50
CA LYS A 202 -16.46 -15.32 5.59
C LYS A 202 -16.03 -16.72 6.00
N HIS A 203 -16.61 -17.73 5.37
CA HIS A 203 -16.16 -19.13 5.46
C HIS A 203 -16.04 -19.62 6.91
N ASP A 204 -17.17 -19.68 7.63
CA ASP A 204 -17.21 -20.09 9.04
C ASP A 204 -16.54 -21.45 9.25
N GLU A 205 -16.75 -22.37 8.32
CA GLU A 205 -16.14 -23.69 8.31
C GLU A 205 -14.60 -23.64 8.29
N LEU A 206 -14.02 -22.69 7.54
CA LEU A 206 -12.56 -22.49 7.52
C LEU A 206 -12.05 -21.84 8.80
N LYS A 207 -12.81 -20.91 9.40
CA LYS A 207 -12.46 -20.29 10.69
C LYS A 207 -12.38 -21.34 11.81
N GLU A 208 -13.33 -22.27 11.86
CA GLU A 208 -13.31 -23.38 12.82
C GLU A 208 -12.13 -24.32 12.55
N GLN A 209 -11.91 -24.74 11.30
CA GLN A 209 -10.78 -25.60 10.96
C GLN A 209 -9.41 -24.96 11.21
N LEU A 210 -9.27 -23.63 11.10
CA LEU A 210 -8.04 -22.92 11.46
C LEU A 210 -7.67 -23.12 12.94
N LEU A 211 -8.64 -23.46 13.81
CA LEU A 211 -8.39 -23.85 15.19
C LEU A 211 -7.77 -25.23 15.34
N GLU A 212 -7.61 -26.01 14.27
CA GLU A 212 -6.85 -27.28 14.27
C GLU A 212 -5.38 -27.08 13.87
N LEU A 213 -5.06 -25.97 13.20
CA LEU A 213 -3.69 -25.66 12.76
C LEU A 213 -2.71 -25.64 13.95
N HIS A 214 -1.57 -26.32 13.78
CA HIS A 214 -0.53 -26.35 14.80
C HIS A 214 0.28 -25.03 14.82
N PRO A 215 0.43 -24.33 15.96
CA PRO A 215 1.02 -23.00 16.01
C PRO A 215 2.47 -22.84 15.51
N SER A 216 3.26 -23.90 15.50
CA SER A 216 4.67 -23.84 15.04
C SER A 216 4.86 -23.96 13.53
N LYS A 217 3.82 -24.34 12.79
CA LYS A 217 3.88 -24.61 11.34
C LYS A 217 3.77 -23.35 10.46
N PRO A 218 2.85 -22.41 10.71
CA PRO A 218 2.61 -21.32 9.76
C PRO A 218 3.79 -20.35 9.64
N ARG A 219 3.89 -19.76 8.45
CA ARG A 219 4.59 -18.48 8.25
C ARG A 219 3.93 -17.38 9.08
N ALA A 220 4.66 -16.32 9.36
CA ALA A 220 4.26 -15.38 10.41
C ALA A 220 2.99 -14.57 10.17
N ASP A 221 2.72 -14.14 8.94
CA ASP A 221 1.50 -13.47 8.53
C ASP A 221 0.28 -14.39 8.67
N VAL A 222 0.42 -15.66 8.28
CA VAL A 222 -0.60 -16.69 8.51
C VAL A 222 -0.79 -16.96 10.01
N ALA A 223 0.31 -17.08 10.77
CA ALA A 223 0.28 -17.26 12.21
C ALA A 223 -0.44 -16.10 12.90
N PHE A 224 -0.18 -14.86 12.48
CA PHE A 224 -0.82 -13.68 13.04
C PHE A 224 -2.34 -13.72 12.84
N LEU A 225 -2.81 -13.99 11.61
CA LEU A 225 -4.25 -14.09 11.34
C LEU A 225 -4.91 -15.30 12.04
N ALA A 226 -4.21 -16.43 12.16
CA ALA A 226 -4.68 -17.56 12.95
C ALA A 226 -4.78 -17.21 14.45
N GLY A 227 -3.88 -16.34 14.95
CA GLY A 227 -3.96 -15.76 16.28
C GLY A 227 -5.20 -14.88 16.47
N VAL A 228 -5.47 -13.98 15.52
CA VAL A 228 -6.69 -13.15 15.50
C VAL A 228 -7.95 -14.03 15.46
N ASN A 229 -7.97 -15.06 14.62
CA ASN A 229 -9.06 -16.03 14.56
C ASN A 229 -9.26 -16.74 15.92
N ALA A 230 -8.18 -17.17 16.57
CA ALA A 230 -8.27 -17.78 17.89
C ALA A 230 -8.82 -16.81 18.96
N ILE A 231 -8.50 -15.51 18.89
CA ILE A 231 -9.12 -14.48 19.76
C ILE A 231 -10.62 -14.38 19.50
N LEU A 232 -11.05 -14.38 18.24
CA LEU A 232 -12.47 -14.35 17.87
C LEU A 232 -13.26 -15.57 18.39
N HIS A 233 -12.59 -16.71 18.62
CA HIS A 233 -13.18 -17.93 19.18
C HIS A 233 -12.87 -18.12 20.68
N ASN A 234 -12.42 -17.07 21.39
CA ASN A 234 -12.09 -17.10 22.82
C ASN A 234 -11.00 -18.13 23.21
N GLN A 235 -10.10 -18.47 22.29
CA GLN A 235 -9.03 -19.45 22.48
C GLN A 235 -7.69 -18.77 22.83
N ASP A 236 -7.64 -18.04 23.95
CA ASP A 236 -6.50 -17.21 24.37
C ASP A 236 -5.15 -17.96 24.37
N LYS A 237 -5.12 -19.20 24.88
CA LYS A 237 -3.90 -20.02 24.93
C LYS A 237 -3.37 -20.33 23.52
N LYS A 238 -4.28 -20.61 22.59
CA LYS A 238 -3.92 -20.90 21.19
C LYS A 238 -3.51 -19.62 20.46
N ALA A 239 -4.24 -18.52 20.67
CA ALA A 239 -3.89 -17.20 20.17
C ALA A 239 -2.47 -16.78 20.60
N LEU A 240 -2.15 -16.95 21.89
CA LEU A 240 -0.81 -16.66 22.43
C LEU A 240 0.29 -17.45 21.71
N ALA A 241 0.07 -18.74 21.44
CA ALA A 241 1.04 -19.57 20.73
C ALA A 241 1.25 -19.10 19.27
N PHE A 242 0.17 -18.74 18.58
CA PHE A 242 0.23 -18.19 17.23
C PHE A 242 0.92 -16.82 17.16
N PHE A 243 0.62 -15.91 18.08
CA PHE A 243 1.29 -14.61 18.12
C PHE A 243 2.77 -14.74 18.49
N LYS A 244 3.14 -15.66 19.38
CA LYS A 244 4.56 -16.00 19.61
C LYS A 244 5.25 -16.52 18.35
N GLN A 245 4.57 -17.35 17.55
CA GLN A 245 5.10 -17.78 16.26
C GLN A 245 5.25 -16.60 15.28
N ALA A 246 4.23 -15.73 15.16
CA ALA A 246 4.29 -14.54 14.31
C ALA A 246 5.44 -13.60 14.68
N ALA A 247 5.68 -13.44 15.99
CA ALA A 247 6.76 -12.63 16.55
C ALA A 247 8.18 -13.15 16.26
N LYS A 248 8.34 -14.40 15.79
CA LYS A 248 9.67 -14.91 15.38
C LYS A 248 10.20 -14.28 14.09
N THR A 249 9.46 -13.36 13.45
CA THR A 249 9.86 -12.75 12.18
C THR A 249 10.89 -11.64 12.35
N PRO A 250 12.15 -11.83 11.93
CA PRO A 250 13.19 -10.82 12.16
C PRO A 250 13.17 -9.70 11.12
N LYS A 251 12.54 -9.90 9.94
CA LYS A 251 12.71 -9.01 8.78
C LYS A 251 11.93 -7.70 8.85
N ASN A 252 10.82 -7.64 9.59
CA ASN A 252 10.01 -6.44 9.68
C ASN A 252 9.58 -6.19 11.13
N ALA A 253 10.24 -5.19 11.73
CA ALA A 253 10.02 -4.84 13.12
C ALA A 253 8.57 -4.44 13.43
N ILE A 254 7.84 -3.79 12.51
CA ILE A 254 6.44 -3.38 12.75
C ILE A 254 5.54 -4.61 12.95
N TYR A 255 5.68 -5.64 12.11
CA TYR A 255 4.86 -6.85 12.22
C TYR A 255 5.25 -7.69 13.45
N ARG A 256 6.56 -7.74 13.76
CA ARG A 256 7.03 -8.35 15.01
C ARG A 256 6.45 -7.64 16.23
N ASP A 257 6.51 -6.32 16.26
CA ASP A 257 6.02 -5.51 17.38
C ASP A 257 4.50 -5.64 17.52
N ASN A 258 3.75 -5.72 16.42
CA ASN A 258 2.31 -6.03 16.48
C ASN A 258 2.07 -7.40 17.14
N ALA A 259 2.77 -8.44 16.70
CA ALA A 259 2.63 -9.77 17.29
C ALA A 259 3.03 -9.81 18.78
N LEU A 260 4.15 -9.17 19.15
CA LEU A 260 4.58 -9.05 20.55
C LEU A 260 3.58 -8.25 21.39
N PHE A 261 2.93 -7.24 20.82
CA PHE A 261 1.88 -6.49 21.49
C PHE A 261 0.69 -7.38 21.83
N TRP A 262 0.26 -8.24 20.90
CA TRP A 262 -0.77 -9.24 21.19
C TRP A 262 -0.33 -10.27 22.22
N VAL A 263 0.94 -10.72 22.19
CA VAL A 263 1.51 -11.57 23.25
C VAL A 263 1.36 -10.88 24.61
N TYR A 264 1.74 -9.59 24.72
CA TYR A 264 1.59 -8.80 25.94
C TYR A 264 0.12 -8.61 26.35
N LEU A 265 -0.78 -8.31 25.41
CA LEU A 265 -2.20 -8.11 25.72
C LEU A 265 -2.82 -9.35 26.37
N ILE A 266 -2.40 -10.55 25.94
CA ILE A 266 -2.89 -11.83 26.48
C ILE A 266 -2.16 -12.21 27.77
N SER A 267 -0.81 -12.19 27.79
CA SER A 267 -0.03 -12.69 28.92
C SER A 267 0.12 -11.70 30.08
N LYS A 268 -0.04 -10.40 29.81
CA LYS A 268 0.30 -9.29 30.71
C LYS A 268 1.75 -9.30 31.21
N ASP A 269 2.63 -10.02 30.51
CA ASP A 269 4.03 -10.16 30.86
C ASP A 269 4.80 -8.86 30.60
N ARG A 270 5.29 -8.24 31.69
CA ARG A 270 6.07 -7.01 31.65
C ARG A 270 7.35 -7.14 30.81
N ALA A 271 7.99 -8.31 30.77
CA ALA A 271 9.21 -8.51 29.98
C ALA A 271 8.93 -8.37 28.47
N VAL A 272 7.74 -8.76 28.02
CA VAL A 272 7.30 -8.55 26.62
C VAL A 272 7.11 -7.08 26.32
N LEU A 273 6.53 -6.32 27.26
CA LEU A 273 6.36 -4.88 27.15
C LEU A 273 7.71 -4.15 27.10
N GLU A 274 8.66 -4.55 27.94
CA GLU A 274 10.03 -4.02 27.92
C GLU A 274 10.77 -4.36 26.62
N ASN A 275 10.52 -5.52 26.02
CA ASN A 275 11.05 -5.86 24.70
C ASN A 275 10.46 -4.98 23.60
N LEU A 276 9.15 -4.72 23.63
CA LEU A 276 8.48 -3.78 22.70
C LEU A 276 9.07 -2.37 22.78
N ALA A 277 9.32 -1.89 23.99
CA ALA A 277 9.94 -0.59 24.22
C ALA A 277 11.41 -0.52 23.80
N LYS A 278 12.08 -1.65 23.51
CA LYS A 278 13.43 -1.68 22.93
C LYS A 278 13.42 -1.72 21.39
N SER A 279 12.24 -1.78 20.77
CA SER A 279 12.15 -1.79 19.32
C SER A 279 12.68 -0.48 18.73
N ASN A 280 13.48 -0.57 17.67
CA ASN A 280 13.91 0.56 16.84
C ASN A 280 12.86 0.96 15.79
N SER A 281 11.63 0.43 15.87
CA SER A 281 10.55 0.79 14.96
C SER A 281 9.55 1.70 15.66
N ILE A 282 9.43 2.94 15.19
CA ILE A 282 8.35 3.84 15.62
C ILE A 282 7.03 3.34 15.04
N ASN A 283 6.19 2.79 15.92
CA ASN A 283 4.85 2.35 15.59
C ASN A 283 3.96 2.49 16.85
N ILE A 284 2.67 2.27 16.68
CA ILE A 284 1.70 2.48 17.78
C ILE A 284 1.94 1.56 18.98
N TYR A 285 2.54 0.39 18.76
CA TYR A 285 2.77 -0.63 19.77
C TYR A 285 3.99 -0.29 20.64
N SER A 286 5.10 0.08 19.99
CA SER A 286 6.29 0.54 20.70
C SER A 286 6.02 1.85 21.44
N LEU A 287 5.32 2.81 20.82
CA LEU A 287 4.89 4.05 21.48
C LEU A 287 4.02 3.80 22.71
N TYR A 288 3.08 2.86 22.64
CA TYR A 288 2.28 2.46 23.79
C TYR A 288 3.14 1.84 24.91
N ALA A 289 4.14 1.02 24.55
CA ALA A 289 5.06 0.44 25.52
C ALA A 289 5.89 1.50 26.25
N TYR A 290 6.42 2.52 25.54
CA TYR A 290 7.11 3.65 26.16
C TYR A 290 6.22 4.40 27.15
N GLU A 291 4.98 4.70 26.74
CA GLU A 291 4.03 5.39 27.61
C GLU A 291 3.77 4.59 28.91
N LYS A 292 3.54 3.28 28.79
CA LYS A 292 3.24 2.42 29.95
C LYS A 292 4.43 2.22 30.89
N LEU A 293 5.65 2.21 30.36
CA LEU A 293 6.86 2.06 31.17
C LEU A 293 7.40 3.41 31.69
N GLY A 294 6.86 4.54 31.22
CA GLY A 294 7.36 5.87 31.58
C GLY A 294 8.78 6.14 31.04
N THR A 295 9.18 5.46 29.97
CA THR A 295 10.52 5.59 29.37
C THR A 295 10.55 6.66 28.28
N LYS A 296 11.72 7.26 28.05
CA LYS A 296 11.90 8.27 27.01
C LYS A 296 11.60 7.65 25.63
N PRO A 297 10.82 8.33 24.76
CA PRO A 297 10.53 7.83 23.42
C PRO A 297 11.76 7.89 22.51
N PHE A 298 11.58 7.40 21.29
CA PHE A 298 12.56 7.39 20.20
C PHE A 298 13.30 8.72 19.96
N ASP A 299 14.58 8.61 19.60
CA ASP A 299 15.32 9.72 19.02
C ASP A 299 14.86 9.98 17.57
N VAL A 300 14.27 11.15 17.34
CA VAL A 300 13.81 11.61 16.02
C VAL A 300 14.68 12.76 15.52
N ILE A 301 14.88 12.79 14.20
CA ILE A 301 15.69 13.80 13.53
C ILE A 301 14.76 14.80 12.85
N VAL A 302 14.89 16.07 13.21
CA VAL A 302 14.17 17.20 12.60
C VAL A 302 15.18 18.09 11.89
N PRO A 303 15.38 17.93 10.57
CA PRO A 303 16.36 18.72 9.82
C PRO A 303 16.01 20.22 9.80
N LYS A 304 17.02 21.09 9.94
CA LYS A 304 16.87 22.56 9.94
C LYS A 304 17.81 23.23 8.93
N PRO A 305 17.58 23.06 7.61
CA PRO A 305 18.43 23.65 6.59
C PRO A 305 18.28 25.18 6.52
N THR A 306 19.39 25.87 6.29
CA THR A 306 19.41 27.32 6.08
C THR A 306 19.20 27.69 4.61
N ARG A 307 19.73 26.88 3.69
CA ARG A 307 19.58 27.07 2.23
C ARG A 307 18.11 27.00 1.82
N LYS A 308 17.65 28.00 1.05
CA LYS A 308 16.25 28.08 0.61
C LYS A 308 15.88 27.03 -0.44
N LYS A 309 16.73 26.85 -1.47
CA LYS A 309 16.44 25.99 -2.62
C LYS A 309 17.59 25.10 -3.09
N ALA A 310 17.24 23.93 -3.64
CA ALA A 310 18.15 23.11 -4.43
C ALA A 310 18.46 23.79 -5.79
N LYS A 311 19.65 23.53 -6.34
CA LYS A 311 20.04 24.06 -7.66
C LYS A 311 19.47 23.17 -8.75
N ASN A 312 18.94 23.76 -9.82
CA ASN A 312 18.45 23.06 -11.02
C ASN A 312 17.41 21.95 -10.73
N TYR A 313 16.57 22.14 -9.72
CA TYR A 313 15.52 21.20 -9.34
C TYR A 313 14.22 21.96 -9.09
N ASP A 314 13.22 21.65 -9.89
CA ASP A 314 11.85 22.13 -9.72
C ASP A 314 11.06 21.08 -8.92
N ILE A 315 10.65 21.46 -7.71
CA ILE A 315 9.91 20.59 -6.79
C ILE A 315 8.53 20.22 -7.33
N THR A 316 7.97 21.05 -8.22
CA THR A 316 6.62 20.86 -8.77
C THR A 316 6.62 20.00 -10.02
N ASN A 317 7.79 19.70 -10.59
CA ASN A 317 7.92 18.85 -11.76
C ASN A 317 8.08 17.37 -11.35
N PRO A 318 7.07 16.51 -11.57
CA PRO A 318 7.13 15.11 -11.16
C PRO A 318 8.17 14.30 -11.97
N PHE A 319 8.51 14.71 -13.19
CA PHE A 319 9.59 14.08 -13.96
C PHE A 319 10.97 14.38 -13.37
N ALA A 320 11.15 15.56 -12.77
CA ALA A 320 12.38 15.89 -12.07
C ALA A 320 12.58 14.92 -10.89
N TRP A 321 11.54 14.68 -10.09
CA TRP A 321 11.61 13.72 -9.00
C TRP A 321 11.87 12.28 -9.49
N GLU A 322 11.21 11.81 -10.54
CA GLU A 322 11.42 10.45 -11.06
C GLU A 322 12.88 10.24 -11.54
N LYS A 323 13.46 11.23 -12.22
CA LYS A 323 14.87 11.20 -12.63
C LYS A 323 15.80 11.10 -11.41
N GLU A 324 15.53 11.91 -10.40
CA GLU A 324 16.31 11.95 -9.16
C GLU A 324 16.22 10.65 -8.36
N LYS A 325 15.02 10.09 -8.25
CA LYS A 325 14.74 8.81 -7.61
C LYS A 325 15.40 7.65 -8.36
N ALA A 326 15.34 7.63 -9.69
CA ALA A 326 15.96 6.60 -10.51
C ALA A 326 17.49 6.59 -10.37
N HIS A 327 18.11 7.76 -10.28
CA HIS A 327 19.54 7.85 -9.97
C HIS A 327 19.84 7.36 -8.55
N ALA A 328 19.10 7.84 -7.56
CA ALA A 328 19.28 7.44 -6.16
C ALA A 328 19.04 5.93 -5.91
N ASN A 329 18.27 5.24 -6.75
CA ASN A 329 18.09 3.79 -6.65
C ASN A 329 19.37 2.98 -6.95
N LYS A 330 20.35 3.61 -7.62
CA LYS A 330 21.64 3.00 -7.91
C LYS A 330 22.65 3.18 -6.77
N LEU A 331 22.36 4.05 -5.80
CA LEU A 331 23.26 4.41 -4.72
C LEU A 331 22.82 3.75 -3.39
N LYS A 332 23.78 3.49 -2.51
CA LYS A 332 23.54 2.96 -1.15
C LYS A 332 24.47 3.64 -0.13
N GLY A 333 24.16 3.48 1.15
CA GLY A 333 25.04 3.90 2.25
C GLY A 333 25.57 5.33 2.11
N SER A 334 26.88 5.50 2.20
CA SER A 334 27.57 6.80 2.16
C SER A 334 27.39 7.57 0.85
N GLU A 335 27.35 6.88 -0.29
CA GLU A 335 27.14 7.50 -1.60
C GLU A 335 25.75 8.14 -1.68
N LEU A 336 24.73 7.43 -1.21
CA LEU A 336 23.37 7.95 -1.15
C LEU A 336 23.24 9.10 -0.16
N MET A 337 23.94 9.06 0.99
CA MET A 337 23.99 10.19 1.93
C MET A 337 24.61 11.44 1.28
N LYS A 338 25.75 11.28 0.60
CA LYS A 338 26.42 12.39 -0.11
C LYS A 338 25.51 12.97 -1.18
N TYR A 339 24.83 12.12 -1.94
CA TYR A 339 23.85 12.53 -2.94
C TYR A 339 22.67 13.30 -2.34
N ALA A 340 22.11 12.79 -1.23
CA ALA A 340 21.00 13.42 -0.51
C ALA A 340 21.35 14.84 -0.07
N GLY A 341 22.62 15.13 0.25
CA GLY A 341 23.08 16.45 0.68
C GLY A 341 22.71 17.60 -0.26
N LYS A 342 22.54 17.35 -1.57
CA LYS A 342 22.10 18.39 -2.52
C LYS A 342 20.68 18.89 -2.25
N PHE A 343 19.85 18.05 -1.62
CA PHE A 343 18.47 18.33 -1.21
C PHE A 343 18.37 18.86 0.23
N TYR A 344 19.48 19.08 0.95
CA TYR A 344 19.45 19.68 2.28
C TYR A 344 19.11 21.19 2.21
N THR A 345 17.86 21.49 1.86
CA THR A 345 17.34 22.84 1.63
C THR A 345 15.88 22.93 2.10
N LYS A 346 15.40 24.13 2.42
CA LYS A 346 14.06 24.34 3.00
C LYS A 346 12.93 23.79 2.12
N ASN A 347 13.04 23.90 0.79
CA ASN A 347 12.00 23.45 -0.13
C ASN A 347 12.16 22.00 -0.62
N THR A 348 13.23 21.28 -0.23
CA THR A 348 13.47 19.87 -0.63
C THR A 348 13.67 18.94 0.57
N LEU A 349 13.09 19.29 1.71
CA LEU A 349 13.19 18.50 2.94
C LEU A 349 12.57 17.11 2.78
N GLY A 350 11.50 16.97 2.00
CA GLY A 350 10.88 15.68 1.70
C GLY A 350 11.85 14.74 0.98
N GLU A 351 12.46 15.22 -0.11
CA GLU A 351 13.47 14.48 -0.87
C GLU A 351 14.69 14.14 -0.02
N TYR A 352 15.22 15.12 0.74
CA TYR A 352 16.36 14.87 1.64
C TYR A 352 16.08 13.76 2.63
N THR A 353 14.97 13.85 3.36
CA THR A 353 14.63 12.86 4.40
C THR A 353 14.30 11.50 3.81
N TYR A 354 13.61 11.43 2.67
CA TYR A 354 13.38 10.18 1.95
C TYR A 354 14.69 9.46 1.60
N LEU A 355 15.66 10.19 1.06
CA LEU A 355 16.96 9.62 0.67
C LEU A 355 17.81 9.25 1.89
N MET A 356 17.79 10.05 2.95
CA MET A 356 18.53 9.78 4.19
C MET A 356 17.95 8.57 4.95
N GLU A 357 16.63 8.41 5.01
CA GLU A 357 16.00 7.21 5.57
C GLU A 357 16.49 5.95 4.85
N ARG A 358 16.49 5.97 3.50
CA ARG A 358 17.02 4.87 2.69
C ARG A 358 18.50 4.62 2.92
N ALA A 359 19.32 5.67 2.98
CA ALA A 359 20.76 5.54 3.15
C ALA A 359 21.14 4.90 4.50
N HIS A 360 20.31 5.10 5.52
CA HIS A 360 20.45 4.49 6.84
C HIS A 360 19.65 3.18 7.00
N ASN A 361 19.15 2.58 5.92
CA ASN A 361 18.30 1.38 5.97
C ASN A 361 17.14 1.51 6.97
N TYR A 362 16.53 2.70 7.03
CA TYR A 362 15.41 3.05 7.91
C TYR A 362 15.68 2.93 9.42
N LYS A 363 16.94 2.82 9.84
CA LYS A 363 17.34 2.78 11.26
C LYS A 363 17.35 4.15 11.95
N LYS A 364 17.27 5.24 11.17
CA LYS A 364 17.14 6.61 11.67
C LYS A 364 15.75 7.16 11.29
N HIS A 365 15.16 7.93 12.19
CA HIS A 365 13.77 8.38 12.05
C HIS A 365 13.69 9.87 11.73
N TYR A 366 13.33 10.21 10.49
CA TYR A 366 13.24 11.59 10.05
C TYR A 366 11.79 12.09 10.08
N TYR A 367 11.57 13.23 10.73
CA TYR A 367 10.28 13.90 10.86
C TYR A 367 10.45 15.39 10.50
N PRO A 368 10.55 15.72 9.20
CA PRO A 368 10.76 17.10 8.76
C PRO A 368 9.52 17.97 8.95
N LEU A 369 9.71 19.29 8.94
CA LEU A 369 8.66 20.30 8.98
C LEU A 369 8.71 21.18 7.71
N PRO A 370 8.46 20.61 6.51
CA PRO A 370 8.55 21.37 5.26
C PRO A 370 7.36 22.31 5.11
N PHE A 371 7.59 23.48 4.51
CA PHE A 371 6.52 24.42 4.09
C PHE A 371 5.55 24.84 5.22
N MET A 372 6.02 24.95 6.47
CA MET A 372 5.17 25.32 7.61
C MET A 372 4.53 26.71 7.46
N ASP A 373 5.15 27.61 6.72
CA ASP A 373 4.59 28.91 6.33
C ASP A 373 3.31 28.79 5.46
N LYS A 374 3.12 27.64 4.80
CA LYS A 374 2.00 27.34 3.92
C LYS A 374 0.95 26.40 4.55
N ILE A 375 1.16 25.93 5.78
CA ILE A 375 0.29 24.91 6.40
C ILE A 375 -1.13 25.40 6.69
N GLY A 376 -1.35 26.72 6.70
CA GLY A 376 -2.69 27.32 6.71
C GLY A 376 -3.44 27.27 8.04
N THR A 377 -2.79 26.86 9.15
CA THR A 377 -3.41 26.83 10.48
C THR A 377 -2.40 27.09 11.60
N LYS A 378 -2.85 27.65 12.71
CA LYS A 378 -2.09 27.80 13.97
C LYS A 378 -2.41 26.71 15.00
N ASP A 379 -3.46 25.92 14.79
CA ASP A 379 -3.80 24.82 15.70
C ASP A 379 -2.77 23.69 15.55
N VAL A 380 -2.00 23.47 16.62
CA VAL A 380 -0.95 22.44 16.69
C VAL A 380 -1.52 21.03 16.44
N LYS A 381 -2.77 20.76 16.84
CA LYS A 381 -3.38 19.44 16.59
C LYS A 381 -3.62 19.24 15.10
N ARG A 382 -4.21 20.23 14.42
CA ARG A 382 -4.38 20.21 12.96
C ARG A 382 -3.03 20.16 12.22
N GLN A 383 -2.03 20.93 12.64
CA GLN A 383 -0.69 20.87 12.05
C GLN A 383 -0.09 19.46 12.16
N ALA A 384 -0.12 18.86 13.35
CA ALA A 384 0.40 17.51 13.55
C ALA A 384 -0.33 16.47 12.69
N LEU A 385 -1.65 16.60 12.49
CA LEU A 385 -2.44 15.69 11.66
C LEU A 385 -2.06 15.83 10.18
N ILE A 386 -1.94 17.05 9.66
CA ILE A 386 -1.52 17.29 8.27
C ILE A 386 -0.12 16.73 8.02
N LEU A 387 0.83 16.99 8.93
CA LEU A 387 2.19 16.47 8.83
C LEU A 387 2.22 14.94 8.91
N ALA A 388 1.37 14.34 9.76
CA ALA A 388 1.28 12.89 9.90
C ALA A 388 0.77 12.21 8.63
N LEU A 389 -0.25 12.79 7.99
CA LEU A 389 -0.79 12.38 6.70
C LEU A 389 0.25 12.56 5.60
N ALA A 390 0.80 13.77 5.42
CA ALA A 390 1.81 14.07 4.39
C ALA A 390 3.05 13.15 4.47
N ARG A 391 3.51 12.86 5.70
CA ARG A 391 4.61 11.91 5.91
C ARG A 391 4.23 10.53 5.40
N GLN A 392 3.02 10.05 5.73
CA GLN A 392 2.56 8.73 5.33
C GLN A 392 2.28 8.64 3.81
N GLU A 393 1.68 9.67 3.24
CA GLU A 393 1.27 9.74 1.83
C GLU A 393 2.44 9.78 0.86
N SER A 394 3.41 10.67 1.11
CA SER A 394 4.41 11.02 0.09
C SER A 394 5.82 11.21 0.64
N ARG A 395 6.01 11.12 1.96
CA ARG A 395 7.22 11.64 2.62
C ARG A 395 7.48 13.10 2.25
N PHE A 396 6.41 13.88 2.10
CA PHE A 396 6.42 15.30 1.73
C PHE A 396 6.97 15.64 0.34
N ILE A 397 7.12 14.66 -0.56
CA ILE A 397 7.65 14.90 -1.91
C ILE A 397 6.57 15.56 -2.78
N PRO A 398 6.75 16.81 -3.23
CA PRO A 398 5.70 17.51 -3.98
C PRO A 398 5.47 16.92 -5.37
N GLY A 399 6.50 16.39 -6.05
CA GLY A 399 6.36 15.71 -7.35
C GLY A 399 5.92 14.24 -7.29
N SER A 400 5.32 13.78 -6.17
CA SER A 400 4.93 12.37 -5.98
C SER A 400 3.66 12.00 -6.75
N VAL A 401 3.68 10.84 -7.41
CA VAL A 401 2.54 10.25 -8.14
C VAL A 401 2.36 8.78 -7.73
N SER A 402 1.16 8.41 -7.26
CA SER A 402 0.87 7.01 -6.88
C SER A 402 0.56 6.11 -8.07
N THR A 403 0.46 4.80 -7.82
CA THR A 403 0.01 3.80 -8.81
C THR A 403 -1.43 3.99 -9.27
N SER A 404 -2.26 4.71 -8.49
CA SER A 404 -3.63 5.11 -8.81
C SER A 404 -3.71 6.56 -9.32
N TYR A 405 -2.56 7.23 -9.48
CA TYR A 405 -2.41 8.63 -9.87
C TYR A 405 -2.90 9.64 -8.84
N ALA A 406 -2.78 9.33 -7.54
CA ALA A 406 -2.88 10.32 -6.49
C ALA A 406 -1.68 11.28 -6.54
N LEU A 407 -1.93 12.59 -6.39
CA LEU A 407 -0.99 13.64 -6.77
C LEU A 407 -0.47 14.42 -5.56
N GLY A 408 0.84 14.68 -5.59
CA GLY A 408 1.51 15.63 -4.73
C GLY A 408 1.71 15.17 -3.29
N MET A 409 2.16 16.09 -2.44
CA MET A 409 2.58 15.74 -1.09
C MET A 409 1.44 15.21 -0.19
N MET A 410 0.20 15.54 -0.55
CA MET A 410 -1.01 15.11 0.16
C MET A 410 -1.80 14.03 -0.59
N GLN A 411 -1.28 13.55 -1.73
CA GLN A 411 -1.83 12.45 -2.53
C GLN A 411 -3.33 12.59 -2.81
N PHE A 412 -3.74 13.76 -3.34
CA PHE A 412 -5.13 13.95 -3.75
C PHE A 412 -5.42 13.19 -5.05
N MET A 413 -6.52 12.44 -5.07
CA MET A 413 -6.99 11.81 -6.30
C MET A 413 -7.51 12.87 -7.29
N PRO A 414 -7.26 12.73 -8.60
CA PRO A 414 -7.67 13.69 -9.63
C PRO A 414 -9.14 14.11 -9.58
N PHE A 415 -10.05 13.17 -9.33
CA PHE A 415 -11.48 13.47 -9.25
C PHE A 415 -11.81 14.39 -8.06
N LEU A 416 -11.20 14.15 -6.89
CA LEU A 416 -11.40 14.94 -5.68
C LEU A 416 -10.74 16.31 -5.82
N ALA A 417 -9.54 16.36 -6.40
CA ALA A 417 -8.87 17.63 -6.70
C ALA A 417 -9.71 18.52 -7.61
N ARG A 418 -10.30 17.99 -8.68
CA ARG A 418 -11.19 18.76 -9.57
C ARG A 418 -12.47 19.21 -8.87
N ASP A 419 -13.06 18.37 -8.02
CA ASP A 419 -14.28 18.70 -7.30
C ASP A 419 -14.05 19.88 -6.34
N ILE A 420 -13.05 19.75 -5.46
CA ILE A 420 -12.67 20.81 -4.51
C ILE A 420 -12.19 22.06 -5.25
N GLY A 421 -11.26 21.92 -6.20
CA GLY A 421 -10.61 23.06 -6.85
C GLY A 421 -11.55 23.86 -7.74
N LYS A 422 -12.36 23.19 -8.57
CA LYS A 422 -13.23 23.87 -9.55
C LYS A 422 -14.59 24.23 -8.98
N LYS A 423 -15.20 23.37 -8.14
CA LYS A 423 -16.58 23.58 -7.67
C LYS A 423 -16.64 24.29 -6.33
N GLU A 424 -15.87 23.81 -5.35
CA GLU A 424 -15.96 24.30 -3.97
C GLU A 424 -15.14 25.58 -3.77
N LEU A 425 -13.85 25.54 -4.11
CA LEU A 425 -12.91 26.65 -3.94
C LEU A 425 -12.89 27.62 -5.13
N LYS A 426 -13.44 27.20 -6.29
CA LYS A 426 -13.53 27.99 -7.53
C LYS A 426 -12.21 28.68 -7.90
N ILE A 427 -11.10 27.96 -7.82
CA ILE A 427 -9.76 28.48 -8.16
C ILE A 427 -9.71 28.75 -9.67
N PRO A 428 -9.40 29.99 -10.12
CA PRO A 428 -9.27 30.30 -11.53
C PRO A 428 -8.22 29.42 -12.22
N ASP A 429 -8.54 28.93 -13.41
CA ASP A 429 -7.67 28.11 -14.26
C ASP A 429 -7.08 26.86 -13.56
N PHE A 430 -7.79 26.33 -12.56
CA PHE A 430 -7.32 25.18 -11.79
C PHE A 430 -7.13 23.93 -12.66
N ASP A 431 -5.94 23.34 -12.57
CA ASP A 431 -5.63 22.01 -13.09
C ASP A 431 -5.29 21.07 -11.93
N GLU A 432 -5.60 19.79 -12.06
CA GLU A 432 -5.27 18.79 -11.04
C GLU A 432 -3.75 18.67 -10.77
N SER A 433 -2.89 19.07 -11.72
CA SER A 433 -1.44 19.13 -11.52
C SER A 433 -1.02 20.24 -10.54
N ASP A 434 -1.91 21.19 -10.22
CA ASP A 434 -1.67 22.17 -9.15
C ASP A 434 -1.48 21.50 -7.79
N MET A 435 -1.88 20.24 -7.64
CA MET A 435 -1.61 19.46 -6.44
C MET A 435 -0.11 19.23 -6.17
N PHE A 436 0.76 19.42 -7.16
CA PHE A 436 2.21 19.40 -6.95
C PHE A 436 2.74 20.67 -6.27
N LYS A 437 1.93 21.74 -6.16
CA LYS A 437 2.28 22.98 -5.46
C LYS A 437 1.99 22.82 -3.95
N PRO A 438 2.99 22.95 -3.06
CA PRO A 438 2.79 22.72 -1.62
C PRO A 438 1.69 23.59 -0.98
N GLU A 439 1.56 24.84 -1.41
CA GLU A 439 0.51 25.76 -0.93
C GLU A 439 -0.90 25.29 -1.29
N ILE A 440 -1.10 24.77 -2.49
CA ILE A 440 -2.39 24.21 -2.92
C ILE A 440 -2.64 22.89 -2.19
N ALA A 441 -1.62 22.04 -2.07
CA ALA A 441 -1.72 20.77 -1.36
C ALA A 441 -2.16 20.93 0.10
N TYR A 442 -1.57 21.87 0.84
CA TYR A 442 -1.99 22.14 2.21
C TYR A 442 -3.33 22.86 2.32
N LYS A 443 -3.67 23.77 1.38
CA LYS A 443 -5.01 24.36 1.31
C LYS A 443 -6.08 23.28 1.15
N PHE A 444 -5.88 22.35 0.23
CA PHE A 444 -6.81 21.25 -0.03
C PHE A 444 -6.88 20.26 1.13
N ALA A 445 -5.73 19.96 1.76
CA ALA A 445 -5.72 19.11 2.95
C ALA A 445 -6.52 19.71 4.10
N ASN A 446 -6.37 21.01 4.40
CA ASN A 446 -7.18 21.66 5.43
C ASN A 446 -8.67 21.59 5.09
N HIS A 447 -9.04 21.95 3.87
CA HIS A 447 -10.43 21.92 3.40
C HIS A 447 -11.04 20.52 3.52
N HIS A 448 -10.33 19.49 3.05
CA HIS A 448 -10.81 18.11 3.13
C HIS A 448 -10.86 17.61 4.58
N LEU A 449 -9.91 18.01 5.43
CA LEU A 449 -9.93 17.66 6.85
C LEU A 449 -11.05 18.36 7.61
N ASP A 450 -11.42 19.60 7.26
CA ASP A 450 -12.59 20.27 7.83
C ASP A 450 -13.85 19.44 7.55
N TYR A 451 -14.04 19.02 6.29
CA TYR A 451 -15.12 18.11 5.92
C TYR A 451 -15.09 16.80 6.73
N LEU A 452 -13.97 16.09 6.77
CA LEU A 452 -13.88 14.81 7.50
C LEU A 452 -14.14 14.99 9.00
N GLN A 453 -13.66 16.08 9.59
CA GLN A 453 -13.79 16.34 11.02
C GLN A 453 -15.18 16.84 11.43
N THR A 454 -16.05 17.21 10.49
CA THR A 454 -17.50 17.35 10.79
C THR A 454 -18.13 16.03 11.23
N TYR A 455 -17.58 14.90 10.79
CA TYR A 455 -18.11 13.57 11.09
C TYR A 455 -17.23 12.74 12.01
N LEU A 456 -15.91 12.93 11.96
CA LEU A 456 -14.92 12.08 12.59
C LEU A 456 -14.05 12.90 13.54
N LYS A 457 -14.16 12.65 14.83
CA LYS A 457 -13.37 13.31 15.88
C LYS A 457 -12.02 12.60 16.10
N SER A 458 -11.98 11.27 15.94
CA SER A 458 -10.78 10.48 16.13
C SER A 458 -9.79 10.66 14.95
N PRO A 459 -8.50 10.96 15.21
CA PRO A 459 -7.49 11.03 14.15
C PRO A 459 -7.27 9.68 13.44
N VAL A 460 -7.59 8.55 14.10
CA VAL A 460 -7.50 7.22 13.49
C VAL A 460 -8.59 7.04 12.42
N PHE A 461 -9.83 7.41 12.74
CA PHE A 461 -10.93 7.31 11.78
C PHE A 461 -10.79 8.34 10.67
N VAL A 462 -10.31 9.56 10.97
CA VAL A 462 -9.94 10.54 9.95
C VAL A 462 -8.89 9.96 9.00
N ALA A 463 -7.86 9.28 9.51
CA ALA A 463 -6.85 8.63 8.67
C ALA A 463 -7.46 7.52 7.79
N TYR A 464 -8.35 6.68 8.32
CA TYR A 464 -9.06 5.69 7.51
C TYR A 464 -9.92 6.35 6.41
N ALA A 465 -10.60 7.45 6.72
CA ALA A 465 -11.45 8.15 5.76
C ALA A 465 -10.65 8.91 4.71
N TYR A 466 -9.48 9.45 5.07
CA TYR A 466 -8.58 10.12 4.14
C TYR A 466 -8.04 9.13 3.09
N ASN A 467 -7.67 7.92 3.51
CA ASN A 467 -7.15 6.89 2.60
C ASN A 467 -8.26 6.12 1.85
N GLY A 468 -9.28 5.63 2.57
CA GLY A 468 -10.31 4.73 2.04
C GLY A 468 -11.65 5.40 1.71
N GLY A 469 -11.81 6.68 2.02
CA GLY A 469 -13.06 7.43 1.86
C GLY A 469 -14.00 7.31 3.06
N ILE A 470 -14.75 8.38 3.33
CA ILE A 470 -15.68 8.44 4.47
C ILE A 470 -16.85 7.46 4.37
N GLY A 471 -17.32 7.15 3.16
CA GLY A 471 -18.41 6.18 2.95
C GLY A 471 -18.04 4.77 3.43
N PHE A 472 -16.79 4.36 3.19
CA PHE A 472 -16.25 3.10 3.72
C PHE A 472 -16.23 3.12 5.25
N VAL A 473 -15.69 4.18 5.86
CA VAL A 473 -15.62 4.30 7.33
C VAL A 473 -17.01 4.30 7.95
N LYS A 474 -17.96 5.07 7.40
CA LYS A 474 -19.35 5.10 7.87
C LYS A 474 -19.99 3.72 7.81
N LYS A 475 -19.87 3.00 6.68
CA LYS A 475 -20.40 1.63 6.53
C LYS A 475 -19.76 0.67 7.53
N MET A 476 -18.45 0.77 7.72
CA MET A 476 -17.69 -0.07 8.66
C MET A 476 -18.13 0.14 10.11
N LEU A 477 -18.25 1.39 10.56
CA LEU A 477 -18.63 1.73 11.93
C LEU A 477 -20.10 1.41 12.24
N LEU A 478 -21.01 1.72 11.30
CA LEU A 478 -22.44 1.43 11.46
C LEU A 478 -22.77 -0.06 11.29
N GLY A 479 -21.88 -0.85 10.69
CA GLY A 479 -22.08 -2.29 10.54
C GLY A 479 -22.03 -3.09 11.85
N GLY A 480 -21.60 -2.48 12.97
CA GLY A 480 -21.69 -3.06 14.31
C GLY A 480 -20.77 -4.25 14.60
N LYS A 481 -19.97 -4.71 13.63
CA LYS A 481 -19.03 -5.84 13.81
C LYS A 481 -17.73 -5.46 14.51
N ILE A 482 -17.21 -4.26 14.24
CA ILE A 482 -15.95 -3.75 14.79
C ILE A 482 -16.15 -2.35 15.35
N PHE A 483 -15.33 -1.98 16.31
CA PHE A 483 -15.41 -0.76 17.12
C PHE A 483 -16.76 -0.59 17.84
N ASN A 484 -17.55 -1.67 18.00
CA ASN A 484 -18.89 -1.59 18.56
C ASN A 484 -18.83 -1.24 20.07
N PRO A 485 -19.43 -0.12 20.52
CA PRO A 485 -19.44 0.28 21.92
C PRO A 485 -20.07 -0.76 22.86
N ASN A 486 -21.06 -1.53 22.38
CA ASN A 486 -21.68 -2.61 23.16
C ASN A 486 -20.71 -3.77 23.42
N ASN A 487 -19.69 -3.90 22.57
CA ASN A 487 -18.61 -4.88 22.73
C ASN A 487 -17.40 -4.30 23.50
N ALA A 488 -17.50 -3.10 24.08
CA ALA A 488 -16.39 -2.50 24.84
C ALA A 488 -15.93 -3.35 26.04
N LYS A 489 -16.75 -4.31 26.49
CA LYS A 489 -16.37 -5.30 27.51
C LYS A 489 -15.43 -6.40 27.00
N ASN A 490 -15.27 -6.56 25.68
CA ASN A 490 -14.23 -7.42 25.12
C ASN A 490 -12.86 -6.83 25.48
N LYS A 491 -12.10 -7.55 26.31
CA LYS A 491 -10.82 -7.10 26.88
C LYS A 491 -9.72 -6.77 25.86
N TYR A 492 -9.92 -7.11 24.58
CA TYR A 492 -8.97 -6.83 23.50
C TYR A 492 -9.37 -5.62 22.63
N GLU A 493 -10.52 -4.99 22.88
CA GLU A 493 -10.88 -3.77 22.17
C GLU A 493 -10.09 -2.55 22.66
N PRO A 494 -9.77 -1.59 21.78
CA PRO A 494 -10.12 -1.51 20.35
C PRO A 494 -9.15 -2.26 19.41
N PHE A 495 -8.13 -2.93 19.97
CA PHE A 495 -7.03 -3.48 19.18
C PHE A 495 -7.49 -4.61 18.25
N LEU A 496 -8.44 -5.44 18.70
CA LEU A 496 -9.08 -6.45 17.86
C LEU A 496 -9.74 -5.80 16.63
N SER A 497 -10.57 -4.78 16.84
CA SER A 497 -11.21 -4.05 15.74
C SER A 497 -10.22 -3.38 14.79
N MET A 498 -9.09 -2.89 15.31
CA MET A 498 -8.00 -2.36 14.47
C MET A 498 -7.34 -3.42 13.59
N GLU A 499 -7.34 -4.70 13.97
CA GLU A 499 -6.86 -5.79 13.11
C GLU A 499 -7.90 -6.24 12.07
N LEU A 500 -9.18 -5.95 12.31
CA LEU A 500 -10.30 -6.38 11.47
C LEU A 500 -10.80 -5.33 10.48
N VAL A 501 -10.16 -4.16 10.40
CA VAL A 501 -10.46 -3.15 9.36
C VAL A 501 -10.36 -3.80 7.97
N PRO A 502 -11.44 -3.83 7.15
CA PRO A 502 -11.52 -4.72 5.99
C PRO A 502 -10.47 -4.48 4.90
N PHE A 503 -10.12 -3.23 4.65
CA PHE A 503 -9.09 -2.87 3.67
C PHE A 503 -7.72 -2.86 4.34
N SER A 504 -6.83 -3.76 3.90
CA SER A 504 -5.47 -3.91 4.44
C SER A 504 -4.66 -2.62 4.35
N GLU A 505 -4.79 -1.88 3.24
CA GLU A 505 -4.14 -0.58 3.06
C GLU A 505 -4.60 0.41 4.14
N SER A 506 -5.91 0.61 4.30
CA SER A 506 -6.46 1.53 5.29
C SER A 506 -6.12 1.08 6.72
N ARG A 507 -6.17 -0.23 7.00
CA ARG A 507 -5.79 -0.83 8.28
C ARG A 507 -4.37 -0.46 8.70
N ASP A 508 -3.40 -0.65 7.81
CA ASP A 508 -2.01 -0.29 8.07
C ASP A 508 -1.81 1.23 8.07
N TYR A 509 -2.54 1.95 7.23
CA TYR A 509 -2.47 3.40 7.10
C TYR A 509 -2.84 4.11 8.41
N GLY A 510 -3.99 3.78 9.01
CA GLY A 510 -4.43 4.45 10.24
C GLY A 510 -3.47 4.23 11.41
N LYS A 511 -2.87 3.03 11.52
CA LYS A 511 -1.82 2.75 12.51
C LYS A 511 -0.59 3.62 12.29
N LYS A 512 -0.10 3.71 11.04
CA LYS A 512 1.08 4.54 10.71
C LYS A 512 0.82 6.03 10.92
N VAL A 513 -0.34 6.53 10.53
CA VAL A 513 -0.72 7.94 10.73
C VAL A 513 -0.86 8.25 12.21
N LEU A 514 -1.46 7.37 13.03
CA LEU A 514 -1.51 7.59 14.48
C LEU A 514 -0.11 7.70 15.08
N ALA A 515 0.81 6.79 14.72
CA ALA A 515 2.20 6.88 15.18
C ALA A 515 2.87 8.20 14.76
N ASN A 516 2.70 8.60 13.49
CA ASN A 516 3.23 9.87 13.01
C ASN A 516 2.63 11.07 13.74
N TYR A 517 1.32 11.03 14.02
CA TYR A 517 0.60 12.09 14.71
C TYR A 517 1.13 12.29 16.13
N ILE A 518 1.36 11.21 16.88
CA ILE A 518 1.97 11.28 18.22
C ILE A 518 3.36 11.94 18.17
N ILE A 519 4.20 11.55 17.22
CA ILE A 519 5.55 12.14 17.08
C ILE A 519 5.48 13.62 16.69
N TYR A 520 4.63 14.02 15.74
CA TYR A 520 4.50 15.44 15.38
C TYR A 520 3.88 16.29 16.48
N ARG A 521 2.93 15.74 17.25
CA ARG A 521 2.40 16.39 18.46
C ARG A 521 3.54 16.69 19.44
N ALA A 522 4.47 15.76 19.63
CA ALA A 522 5.64 15.97 20.49
C ALA A 522 6.64 17.00 19.93
N ILE A 523 6.97 16.92 18.63
CA ILE A 523 7.86 17.87 17.95
C ILE A 523 7.33 19.30 18.04
N LEU A 524 6.02 19.49 17.97
CA LEU A 524 5.36 20.79 18.06
C LEU A 524 5.05 21.23 19.51
N GLY A 525 5.61 20.56 20.53
CA GLY A 525 5.46 20.94 21.93
C GLY A 525 4.09 20.63 22.54
N SER A 526 3.28 19.78 21.92
CA SER A 526 1.95 19.38 22.37
C SER A 526 1.89 17.88 22.68
N ASN A 527 2.76 17.43 23.60
CA ASN A 527 2.84 16.05 24.06
C ASN A 527 1.47 15.48 24.46
N THR A 528 1.28 14.19 24.20
CA THR A 528 -0.02 13.56 24.39
C THR A 528 0.14 12.06 24.59
N LYS A 529 -0.80 11.45 25.31
CA LYS A 529 -0.81 9.99 25.54
C LYS A 529 -1.39 9.28 24.33
N ILE A 530 -0.73 8.25 23.82
CA ILE A 530 -1.29 7.42 22.76
C ILE A 530 -2.51 6.62 23.24
N SER A 531 -2.57 6.24 24.54
CA SER A 531 -3.68 5.43 25.07
C SER A 531 -5.06 6.07 24.87
N GLN A 532 -5.16 7.40 25.04
CA GLN A 532 -6.42 8.12 24.91
C GLN A 532 -7.04 7.98 23.51
N PHE A 533 -6.21 7.80 22.47
CA PHE A 533 -6.71 7.64 21.10
C PHE A 533 -7.28 6.26 20.88
N PHE A 534 -6.76 5.23 21.55
CA PHE A 534 -7.37 3.90 21.56
C PHE A 534 -8.69 3.91 22.33
N GLU A 535 -8.69 4.45 23.55
CA GLU A 535 -9.90 4.58 24.37
C GLU A 535 -11.03 5.31 23.62
N SER A 536 -10.70 6.35 22.86
CA SER A 536 -11.69 7.11 22.09
C SER A 536 -12.40 6.29 21.01
N LEU A 537 -11.78 5.25 20.43
CA LEU A 537 -12.38 4.50 19.30
C LEU A 537 -13.65 3.75 19.67
N MET A 538 -13.79 3.39 20.94
CA MET A 538 -14.94 2.66 21.49
C MET A 538 -16.02 3.58 22.04
N ILE A 539 -15.78 4.89 22.08
CA ILE A 539 -16.70 5.90 22.66
C ILE A 539 -17.19 6.80 21.51
N PRO A 540 -18.43 6.59 21.00
CA PRO A 540 -18.97 7.34 19.86
C PRO A 540 -18.83 8.85 20.02
N GLU A 541 -19.17 9.40 21.18
CA GLU A 541 -19.16 10.84 21.46
C GLU A 541 -17.78 11.46 21.29
N ARG A 542 -16.72 10.65 21.43
CA ARG A 542 -15.31 11.05 21.29
C ARG A 542 -14.70 10.69 19.94
N SER A 543 -15.38 9.90 19.11
CA SER A 543 -14.80 9.35 17.87
C SER A 543 -15.52 9.73 16.60
N ASP A 544 -16.85 9.75 16.57
CA ASP A 544 -17.63 10.06 15.37
C ASP A 544 -19.06 10.51 15.67
N THR A 545 -19.66 11.25 14.74
CA THR A 545 -21.04 11.75 14.86
C THR A 545 -22.08 10.74 14.38
N PHE A 546 -21.70 9.74 13.58
CA PHE A 546 -22.64 8.78 13.02
C PHE A 546 -23.29 7.92 14.10
N ARG A 547 -22.47 7.43 15.03
CA ARG A 547 -22.91 6.58 16.15
C ARG A 547 -23.38 7.38 17.34
N SER A 548 -22.83 8.59 17.57
CA SER A 548 -23.25 9.43 18.68
C SER A 548 -24.63 10.05 18.51
N GLN A 549 -25.24 9.96 17.32
CA GLN A 549 -26.61 10.39 17.06
C GLN A 549 -27.63 9.25 17.20
N GLN A 550 -27.18 8.00 17.39
CA GLN A 550 -28.03 6.81 17.56
C GLN A 550 -28.19 6.40 19.03
N HIS A 551 -27.39 6.99 19.92
CA HIS A 551 -27.47 6.89 21.37
C HIS A 551 -27.98 8.23 21.90
#